data_AF-A0A2G2ME53-F1
#
_entry.id   AF-A0A2G2ME53-F1
#
_cell.length_a   1.000
_cell.length_b   1.000
_cell.length_c   1.000
_cell.angle_alpha   90.00
_cell.angle_beta   90.00
_cell.angle_gamma   90.00
#
_symmetry.space_group_name_H-M   'P 1'
#
loop_
_entity.id
_entity.type
_entity.pdbx_description
1 polymer ?
#
loop_
_entity_poly.entity_id
_entity_poly.type
_entity_poly.pdbx_seq_one_letter_code
_entity_poly.pdbx_strand_id
1 'polypeptide(L)'
;MLTLIPKWFIRYKFFNSLFLGLSVGVIFTLYTPLQPSVYSLGGVLLALGMLLVARLYHHILNAQWFFRISFLVEVLLLLTMIYFLLYPYTYQTALIIYLGYQMTFVFGSYLVRVETLLLKTDTLLTQLDTAKQLGYLLGMGLSYIFYMILTKLEIESSQDQVYALHFLLISIECIILVLIVKSFKEE
;
A
#
# COMPACT_ATOMS: atom_id res chain seq x y z
N MET A 1 -26.83 4.71 0.71
CA MET A 1 -25.90 3.62 1.14
C MET A 1 -24.70 3.63 0.20
N LEU A 2 -23.48 3.30 0.66
CA LEU A 2 -22.32 3.24 -0.27
C LEU A 2 -22.33 1.93 -1.05
N THR A 3 -22.26 2.00 -2.37
CA THR A 3 -22.13 0.84 -3.25
C THR A 3 -20.83 0.86 -4.04
N LEU A 4 -20.27 -0.33 -4.25
CA LEU A 4 -19.01 -0.55 -4.94
C LEU A 4 -19.24 -0.56 -6.46
N ILE A 5 -18.42 0.17 -7.21
CA ILE A 5 -18.39 0.13 -8.68
C ILE A 5 -17.22 -0.75 -9.13
N PRO A 6 -17.46 -2.02 -9.56
CA PRO A 6 -16.38 -2.98 -9.79
C PRO A 6 -15.33 -2.51 -10.80
N LYS A 7 -15.75 -1.81 -11.86
CA LYS A 7 -14.85 -1.30 -12.90
C LYS A 7 -13.79 -0.35 -12.36
N TRP A 8 -14.15 0.56 -11.47
CA TRP A 8 -13.21 1.50 -10.85
C TRP A 8 -12.40 0.81 -9.76
N PHE A 9 -13.03 -0.10 -9.01
CA PHE A 9 -12.37 -0.84 -7.96
C PHE A 9 -11.24 -1.74 -8.46
N ILE A 10 -11.45 -2.46 -9.58
CA ILE A 10 -10.41 -3.28 -10.21
C ILE A 10 -9.22 -2.42 -10.65
N ARG A 11 -9.48 -1.22 -11.20
CA ARG A 11 -8.41 -0.27 -11.57
C ARG A 11 -7.67 0.23 -10.34
N TYR A 12 -8.38 0.61 -9.28
CA TYR A 12 -7.77 0.98 -8.00
C TYR A 12 -6.83 -0.12 -7.51
N LYS A 13 -7.28 -1.38 -7.48
CA LYS A 13 -6.48 -2.52 -7.02
C LYS A 13 -5.29 -2.85 -7.91
N PHE A 14 -5.43 -2.66 -9.22
CA PHE A 14 -4.29 -2.73 -10.15
C PHE A 14 -3.21 -1.72 -9.77
N PHE A 15 -3.56 -0.43 -9.61
CA PHE A 15 -2.58 0.62 -9.26
C PHE A 15 -2.01 0.45 -7.85
N ASN A 16 -2.83 0.03 -6.88
CA ASN A 16 -2.36 -0.31 -5.54
C ASN A 16 -1.34 -1.47 -5.57
N SER A 17 -1.56 -2.48 -6.40
CA SER A 17 -0.59 -3.57 -6.56
C SER A 17 0.65 -3.15 -7.36
N LEU A 18 0.50 -2.24 -8.33
CA LEU A 18 1.61 -1.61 -9.05
C LEU A 18 2.52 -0.85 -8.09
N PHE A 19 1.94 -0.05 -7.18
CA PHE A 19 2.66 0.64 -6.13
C PHE A 19 3.43 -0.34 -5.22
N LEU A 20 2.77 -1.42 -4.80
CA LEU A 20 3.42 -2.46 -4.00
C LEU A 20 4.62 -3.05 -4.75
N GLY A 21 4.44 -3.42 -6.01
CA GLY A 21 5.51 -3.97 -6.85
C GLY A 21 6.69 -3.02 -7.02
N LEU A 22 6.44 -1.73 -7.17
CA LEU A 22 7.48 -0.70 -7.25
C LEU A 22 8.26 -0.53 -5.93
N SER A 23 7.57 -0.65 -4.80
CA SER A 23 8.12 -0.33 -3.48
C SER A 23 8.76 -1.51 -2.74
N VAL A 24 8.65 -2.76 -3.23
CA VAL A 24 9.22 -3.93 -2.53
C VAL A 24 10.71 -3.77 -2.21
N GLY A 25 11.51 -3.32 -3.19
CA GLY A 25 12.96 -3.17 -3.03
C GLY A 25 13.36 -2.00 -2.13
N VAL A 26 12.48 -1.02 -1.95
CA VAL A 26 12.75 0.22 -1.18
C VAL A 26 12.96 -0.08 0.30
N ILE A 27 12.28 -1.09 0.83
CA ILE A 27 12.28 -1.47 2.24
C ILE A 27 13.69 -1.72 2.78
N PHE A 28 14.56 -2.35 1.98
CA PHE A 28 15.92 -2.70 2.40
C PHE A 28 16.78 -1.47 2.70
N THR A 29 16.59 -0.40 1.94
CA THR A 29 17.32 0.87 2.10
C THR A 29 16.68 1.75 3.18
N LEU A 30 15.35 1.78 3.26
CA LEU A 30 14.66 2.61 4.25
C LEU A 30 14.85 2.11 5.68
N TYR A 31 14.87 0.80 5.86
CA TYR A 31 14.90 0.21 7.20
C TYR A 31 16.30 -0.14 7.70
N THR A 32 17.35 0.15 6.93
CA THR A 32 18.75 -0.05 7.35
C THR A 32 19.05 0.49 8.76
N PRO A 33 18.51 1.63 9.22
CA PRO A 33 18.77 2.15 10.56
C PRO A 33 18.09 1.35 11.71
N LEU A 34 17.13 0.48 11.42
CA LEU A 34 16.31 -0.20 12.43
C LEU A 34 16.95 -1.51 12.89
N GLN A 35 17.00 -1.72 14.20
CA GLN A 35 17.52 -2.95 14.79
C GLN A 35 16.51 -4.11 14.68
N PRO A 36 16.98 -5.37 14.60
CA PRO A 36 16.12 -6.57 14.59
C PRO A 36 15.04 -6.60 15.69
N SER A 37 15.39 -6.16 16.90
CA SER A 37 14.48 -6.08 18.06
C SER A 37 13.24 -5.21 17.81
N VAL A 38 13.38 -4.13 17.02
CA VAL A 38 12.28 -3.23 16.65
C VAL A 38 11.24 -3.98 15.81
N TYR A 39 11.70 -4.83 14.88
CA TYR A 39 10.78 -5.62 14.05
C TYR A 39 10.05 -6.69 14.86
N SER A 40 10.72 -7.31 15.84
CA SER A 40 10.07 -8.26 16.73
C SER A 40 8.96 -7.59 17.57
N LEU A 41 9.26 -6.42 18.15
CA LEU A 41 8.26 -5.65 18.90
C LEU A 41 7.10 -5.21 18.00
N GLY A 42 7.40 -4.67 16.83
CA GLY A 42 6.39 -4.26 15.86
C GLY A 42 5.53 -5.43 15.38
N GLY A 43 6.12 -6.63 15.20
CA GLY A 43 5.37 -7.85 14.87
C GLY A 43 4.39 -8.28 15.96
N VAL A 44 4.77 -8.17 17.24
CA VAL A 44 3.85 -8.41 18.36
C VAL A 44 2.70 -7.40 18.37
N LEU A 45 3.02 -6.11 18.20
CA LEU A 45 2.00 -5.05 18.15
C LEU A 45 1.06 -5.21 16.95
N LEU A 46 1.60 -5.59 15.78
CA LEU A 46 0.82 -5.92 14.58
C LEU A 46 -0.14 -7.06 14.86
N ALA A 47 0.32 -8.16 15.47
CA ALA A 47 -0.52 -9.31 15.79
C ALA A 47 -1.66 -8.95 16.75
N LEU A 48 -1.37 -8.13 17.77
CA LEU A 48 -2.38 -7.59 18.69
C LEU A 48 -3.39 -6.70 17.96
N GLY A 49 -2.92 -5.83 17.06
CA GLY A 49 -3.77 -4.99 16.23
C GLY A 49 -4.70 -5.79 15.32
N MET A 50 -4.17 -6.79 14.61
CA MET A 50 -4.97 -7.68 13.77
C MET A 50 -6.04 -8.43 14.58
N LEU A 51 -5.71 -8.90 15.79
CA LEU A 51 -6.66 -9.55 16.70
C LEU A 51 -7.77 -8.59 17.13
N LEU A 52 -7.44 -7.33 17.44
CA LEU A 52 -8.41 -6.30 17.79
C LEU A 52 -9.36 -6.04 16.62
N VAL A 53 -8.83 -5.84 15.40
CA VAL A 53 -9.64 -5.63 14.21
C VAL A 53 -10.55 -6.82 13.93
N ALA A 54 -10.06 -8.06 14.10
CA ALA A 54 -10.85 -9.28 13.94
C ALA A 54 -12.08 -9.34 14.87
N ARG A 55 -11.95 -8.87 16.11
CA ARG A 55 -13.08 -8.79 17.05
C ARG A 55 -14.14 -7.76 16.64
N LEU A 56 -13.76 -6.76 15.87
CA LEU A 56 -14.67 -5.70 15.41
C LEU A 56 -15.41 -6.04 14.11
N TYR A 57 -15.14 -7.20 13.49
CA TYR A 57 -15.72 -7.60 12.20
C TYR A 57 -17.23 -7.43 12.10
N HIS A 58 -17.98 -7.74 13.17
CA HIS A 58 -19.43 -7.57 13.20
C HIS A 58 -19.87 -6.11 12.91
N HIS A 59 -19.05 -5.12 13.26
CA HIS A 59 -19.33 -3.70 13.02
C HIS A 59 -18.71 -3.15 11.72
N ILE A 60 -17.54 -3.67 11.34
CA ILE A 60 -16.76 -3.10 10.23
C ILE A 60 -16.92 -3.86 8.89
N LEU A 61 -17.51 -5.05 8.84
CA LEU A 61 -17.73 -5.80 7.60
C LEU A 61 -18.91 -5.24 6.78
N ASN A 62 -18.79 -3.99 6.31
CA ASN A 62 -19.71 -3.35 5.39
C ASN A 62 -18.99 -2.38 4.46
N ALA A 63 -19.66 -1.99 3.37
CA ALA A 63 -19.08 -1.13 2.33
C ALA A 63 -18.62 0.23 2.85
N GLN A 64 -19.30 0.80 3.84
CA GLN A 64 -18.99 2.13 4.36
C GLN A 64 -17.71 2.15 5.19
N TRP A 65 -17.55 1.19 6.11
CA TRP A 65 -16.30 1.02 6.85
C TRP A 65 -15.16 0.58 5.93
N PHE A 66 -15.45 -0.26 4.93
CA PHE A 66 -14.45 -0.66 3.95
C PHE A 66 -13.89 0.52 3.17
N PHE A 67 -14.74 1.42 2.67
CA PHE A 67 -14.29 2.65 2.03
C PHE A 67 -13.45 3.51 2.98
N ARG A 68 -13.95 3.78 4.19
CA ARG A 68 -13.25 4.62 5.18
C ARG A 68 -11.89 4.08 5.56
N ILE A 69 -11.79 2.79 5.86
CA ILE A 69 -10.53 2.13 6.25
C ILE A 69 -9.57 2.09 5.08
N SER A 70 -10.05 1.70 3.89
CA SER A 70 -9.17 1.67 2.71
C SER A 70 -8.65 3.07 2.39
N PHE A 71 -9.50 4.09 2.39
CA PHE A 71 -9.09 5.48 2.16
C PHE A 71 -8.12 5.98 3.23
N LEU A 72 -8.35 5.68 4.51
CA LEU A 72 -7.45 6.02 5.60
C LEU A 72 -6.05 5.43 5.40
N VAL A 73 -5.99 4.16 4.98
CA VAL A 73 -4.74 3.44 4.71
C VAL A 73 -3.95 4.11 3.58
N GLU A 74 -4.59 4.43 2.45
CA GLU A 74 -3.92 5.13 1.34
C GLU A 74 -3.43 6.52 1.76
N VAL A 75 -4.25 7.28 2.51
CA VAL A 75 -3.82 8.60 3.05
C VAL A 75 -2.62 8.46 3.99
N LEU A 76 -2.62 7.44 4.86
CA LEU A 76 -1.50 7.18 5.76
C LEU A 76 -0.21 6.88 4.97
N LEU A 77 -0.30 6.06 3.92
CA LEU A 77 0.83 5.75 3.04
C LEU A 77 1.34 7.00 2.31
N LEU A 78 0.45 7.86 1.83
CA LEU A 78 0.87 9.12 1.22
C LEU A 78 1.62 10.01 2.22
N LEU A 79 1.09 10.17 3.44
CA LEU A 79 1.71 10.99 4.47
C LEU A 79 3.09 10.47 4.88
N THR A 80 3.27 9.14 4.98
CA THR A 80 4.57 8.56 5.35
C THR A 80 5.61 8.77 4.24
N MET A 81 5.22 8.68 2.98
CA MET A 81 6.12 8.99 1.84
C MET A 81 6.46 10.46 1.75
N ILE A 82 5.50 11.37 1.98
CA ILE A 82 5.78 12.81 2.02
C ILE A 82 6.76 13.11 3.16
N TYR A 83 6.54 12.54 4.35
CA TYR A 83 7.44 12.70 5.48
C TYR A 83 8.86 12.23 5.15
N PHE A 84 8.99 11.08 4.48
CA PHE A 84 10.27 10.58 4.01
C PHE A 84 10.99 11.57 3.09
N LEU A 85 10.30 12.18 2.13
CA LEU A 85 10.91 13.16 1.23
C LEU A 85 11.38 14.43 1.95
N LEU A 86 10.69 14.84 3.02
CA LEU A 86 11.07 16.02 3.81
C LEU A 86 12.28 15.76 4.72
N TYR A 87 12.37 14.54 5.28
CA TYR A 87 13.41 14.16 6.24
C TYR A 87 14.01 12.78 5.89
N PRO A 88 14.79 12.66 4.81
CA PRO A 88 15.26 11.35 4.33
C PRO A 88 16.32 10.71 5.25
N TYR A 89 16.34 9.37 5.28
CA TYR A 89 17.42 8.54 5.85
C TYR A 89 17.80 8.77 7.32
N THR A 90 16.87 9.26 8.15
CA THR A 90 17.05 9.29 9.61
C THR A 90 16.45 8.05 10.28
N TYR A 91 16.94 7.72 11.48
CA TYR A 91 16.33 6.66 12.30
C TYR A 91 14.84 6.93 12.58
N GLN A 92 14.50 8.19 12.90
CA GLN A 92 13.12 8.60 13.17
C GLN A 92 12.22 8.38 11.95
N THR A 93 12.72 8.73 10.76
CA THR A 93 12.01 8.51 9.49
C THR A 93 11.80 7.03 9.22
N ALA A 94 12.84 6.20 9.39
CA ALA A 94 12.72 4.76 9.24
C ALA A 94 11.65 4.18 10.19
N LEU A 95 11.61 4.64 11.44
CA LEU A 95 10.62 4.21 12.43
C LEU A 95 9.20 4.66 12.06
N ILE A 96 9.01 5.91 11.61
CA ILE A 96 7.72 6.44 11.19
C ILE A 96 7.18 5.68 9.99
N ILE A 97 8.02 5.42 8.99
CA ILE A 97 7.64 4.64 7.81
C ILE A 97 7.25 3.22 8.23
N TYR A 98 8.09 2.59 9.07
CA TYR A 98 7.81 1.24 9.58
C TYR A 98 6.46 1.18 10.30
N LEU A 99 6.19 2.11 11.24
CA LEU A 99 4.91 2.19 11.95
C LEU A 99 3.74 2.46 11.01
N GLY A 100 3.91 3.32 10.02
CA GLY A 100 2.91 3.58 8.98
C GLY A 100 2.52 2.31 8.22
N TYR A 101 3.50 1.52 7.77
CA TYR A 101 3.23 0.24 7.13
C TYR A 101 2.59 -0.78 8.09
N GLN A 102 3.01 -0.84 9.36
CA GLN A 102 2.38 -1.73 10.34
C GLN A 102 0.89 -1.42 10.50
N MET A 103 0.52 -0.14 10.59
CA MET A 103 -0.88 0.28 10.67
C MET A 103 -1.70 -0.15 9.44
N THR A 104 -1.11 -0.08 8.24
CA THR A 104 -1.73 -0.62 7.02
C THR A 104 -1.94 -2.13 7.11
N PHE A 105 -0.93 -2.87 7.57
CA PHE A 105 -0.99 -4.34 7.68
C PHE A 105 -1.99 -4.83 8.74
N VAL A 106 -2.25 -4.05 9.79
CA VAL A 106 -3.29 -4.36 10.80
C VAL A 106 -4.66 -4.60 10.14
N PHE A 107 -4.97 -3.89 9.05
CA PHE A 107 -6.23 -4.04 8.31
C PHE A 107 -6.15 -5.03 7.14
N GLY A 108 -5.00 -5.63 6.86
CA GLY A 108 -4.79 -6.44 5.65
C GLY A 108 -5.78 -7.60 5.50
N SER A 109 -5.90 -8.46 6.52
CA SER A 109 -6.84 -9.59 6.49
C SER A 109 -8.30 -9.16 6.45
N TYR A 110 -8.63 -8.02 7.06
CA TYR A 110 -9.96 -7.43 7.01
C TYR A 110 -10.32 -7.00 5.59
N LEU A 111 -9.44 -6.26 4.92
CA LEU A 111 -9.67 -5.72 3.58
C LEU A 111 -9.92 -6.85 2.57
N VAL A 112 -9.06 -7.88 2.56
CA VAL A 112 -9.22 -9.06 1.68
C VAL A 112 -10.55 -9.77 1.90
N ARG A 113 -11.02 -9.85 3.15
CA ARG A 113 -12.30 -10.50 3.46
C ARG A 113 -13.50 -9.67 3.02
N VAL A 114 -13.45 -8.35 3.14
CA VAL A 114 -14.55 -7.51 2.65
C VAL A 114 -14.60 -7.51 1.12
N GLU A 115 -13.45 -7.54 0.45
CA GLU A 115 -13.37 -7.65 -1.01
C GLU A 115 -14.15 -8.84 -1.55
N THR A 116 -13.98 -10.02 -0.95
CA THR A 116 -14.70 -11.24 -1.37
C THR A 116 -16.20 -11.15 -1.07
N LEU A 117 -16.60 -10.48 0.01
CA LEU A 117 -18.01 -10.28 0.34
C LEU A 117 -18.71 -9.26 -0.59
N LEU A 118 -17.98 -8.23 -1.04
CA LEU A 118 -18.52 -7.20 -1.93
C LEU A 118 -18.55 -7.66 -3.39
N LEU A 119 -17.55 -8.43 -3.84
CA LEU A 119 -17.47 -8.97 -5.19
C LEU A 119 -18.08 -10.38 -5.22
N LYS A 120 -19.40 -10.44 -5.34
CA LYS A 120 -20.22 -11.66 -5.18
C LYS A 120 -20.11 -12.70 -6.29
N THR A 121 -19.26 -12.49 -7.30
CA THR A 121 -19.17 -13.36 -8.49
C THR A 121 -17.74 -13.78 -8.77
N ASP A 122 -17.55 -15.05 -9.06
CA ASP A 122 -16.24 -15.64 -9.38
C ASP A 122 -15.54 -14.95 -10.57
N THR A 123 -16.30 -14.45 -11.54
CA THR A 123 -15.77 -13.72 -12.69
C THR A 123 -15.14 -12.39 -12.29
N LEU A 124 -15.79 -11.61 -11.42
CA LEU A 124 -15.23 -10.36 -10.88
C LEU A 124 -14.03 -10.62 -9.97
N LEU A 125 -14.07 -11.68 -9.15
CA LEU A 125 -12.94 -12.07 -8.30
C LEU A 125 -11.73 -12.46 -9.16
N THR A 126 -11.93 -13.24 -10.21
CA THR A 126 -10.88 -13.63 -11.17
C THR A 126 -10.27 -12.40 -11.84
N GLN A 127 -11.10 -11.45 -12.30
CA GLN A 127 -10.63 -10.21 -12.90
C GLN A 127 -9.83 -9.36 -11.90
N LEU A 128 -10.31 -9.26 -10.66
CA LEU A 128 -9.63 -8.53 -9.60
C LEU A 128 -8.24 -9.13 -9.32
N ASP A 129 -8.17 -10.44 -9.09
CA ASP A 129 -6.91 -11.09 -8.76
C ASP A 129 -5.93 -11.06 -9.93
N THR A 130 -6.42 -11.22 -11.16
CA THR A 130 -5.60 -11.03 -12.37
C THR A 130 -5.04 -9.61 -12.44
N ALA A 131 -5.86 -8.60 -12.18
CA ALA A 131 -5.44 -7.20 -12.20
C ALA A 131 -4.39 -6.91 -11.11
N LYS A 132 -4.56 -7.45 -9.90
CA LYS A 132 -3.56 -7.33 -8.83
C LYS A 132 -2.22 -7.95 -9.22
N GLN A 133 -2.23 -9.17 -9.76
CA GLN A 133 -1.00 -9.87 -10.16
C GLN A 133 -0.30 -9.15 -11.32
N LEU A 134 -1.05 -8.70 -12.33
CA LEU A 134 -0.50 -7.89 -13.42
C LEU A 134 0.08 -6.57 -12.91
N GLY A 135 -0.63 -5.87 -12.03
CA GLY A 135 -0.15 -4.64 -11.40
C GLY A 135 1.16 -4.88 -10.66
N TYR A 136 1.21 -5.88 -9.79
CA TYR A 136 2.41 -6.25 -9.04
C TYR A 136 3.60 -6.61 -9.94
N LEU A 137 3.38 -7.45 -10.96
CA LEU A 137 4.41 -7.84 -11.93
C LEU A 137 4.95 -6.63 -12.69
N LEU A 138 4.05 -5.78 -13.21
CA LEU A 138 4.45 -4.56 -13.89
C LEU A 138 5.21 -3.61 -12.96
N GLY A 139 4.80 -3.53 -11.69
CA GLY A 139 5.46 -2.69 -10.70
C GLY A 139 6.90 -3.12 -10.46
N MET A 140 7.13 -4.43 -10.26
CA MET A 140 8.48 -4.98 -10.14
C MET A 140 9.31 -4.76 -11.40
N GLY A 141 8.73 -5.00 -12.58
CA GLY A 141 9.43 -4.80 -13.86
C GLY A 141 9.81 -3.33 -14.10
N LEU A 142 8.90 -2.40 -13.80
CA LEU A 142 9.16 -0.97 -13.89
C LEU A 142 10.21 -0.51 -12.87
N SER A 143 10.19 -1.04 -11.65
CA SER A 143 11.21 -0.75 -10.63
C SER A 143 12.60 -1.16 -11.11
N TYR A 144 12.72 -2.37 -11.67
CA TYR A 144 13.97 -2.86 -12.24
C TYR A 144 14.48 -1.95 -13.38
N ILE A 145 13.61 -1.61 -14.34
CA ILE A 145 13.96 -0.70 -15.44
C ILE A 145 14.34 0.69 -14.91
N PHE A 146 13.62 1.20 -13.92
CA PHE A 146 13.88 2.50 -13.30
C PHE A 146 15.29 2.54 -12.70
N TYR A 147 15.66 1.55 -11.90
CA TYR A 147 17.01 1.47 -11.33
C TYR A 147 18.09 1.34 -12.40
N MET A 148 17.86 0.54 -13.45
CA MET A 148 18.80 0.46 -14.59
C MET A 148 19.01 1.81 -15.29
N ILE A 149 17.94 2.61 -15.46
CA ILE A 149 18.04 3.95 -16.04
C ILE A 149 18.86 4.86 -15.13
N LEU A 150 18.61 4.84 -13.81
CA LEU A 150 19.36 5.66 -12.86
C LEU A 150 20.84 5.30 -12.82
N THR A 151 21.21 4.02 -12.86
CA THR A 151 22.61 3.59 -12.97
C THR A 151 23.28 4.11 -14.23
N LYS A 152 22.57 4.15 -15.38
CA LYS A 152 23.09 4.76 -16.62
C LYS A 152 23.28 6.27 -16.54
N LEU A 153 22.57 6.94 -15.62
CA LEU A 153 22.72 8.36 -15.31
C LEU A 153 23.75 8.61 -14.19
N GLU A 154 24.60 7.62 -13.87
CA GLU A 154 25.64 7.69 -12.84
C GLU A 154 25.10 7.86 -11.40
N ILE A 155 23.81 7.58 -11.18
CA ILE A 155 23.20 7.54 -9.85
C ILE A 155 23.32 6.11 -9.31
N GLU A 156 24.45 5.82 -8.67
CA GLU A 156 24.77 4.47 -8.18
C GLU A 156 24.38 4.23 -6.71
N SER A 157 24.26 5.30 -5.91
CA SER A 157 23.87 5.20 -4.51
C SER A 157 22.45 4.66 -4.36
N SER A 158 22.28 3.56 -3.61
CA SER A 158 20.97 2.98 -3.34
C SER A 158 20.02 3.96 -2.64
N GLN A 159 20.57 4.89 -1.84
CA GLN A 159 19.79 5.95 -1.20
C GLN A 159 19.29 6.96 -2.25
N ASP A 160 20.11 7.41 -3.19
CA ASP A 160 19.66 8.39 -4.18
C ASP A 160 18.64 7.76 -5.14
N GLN A 161 18.84 6.50 -5.50
CA GLN A 161 17.90 5.74 -6.32
C GLN A 161 16.53 5.58 -5.65
N VAL A 162 16.52 5.19 -4.38
CA VAL A 162 15.28 5.03 -3.61
C VAL A 162 14.61 6.39 -3.42
N TYR A 163 15.36 7.45 -3.14
CA TYR A 163 14.80 8.80 -2.99
C TYR A 163 14.13 9.27 -4.30
N ALA A 164 14.78 9.05 -5.45
CA ALA A 164 14.19 9.35 -6.76
C ALA A 164 12.92 8.55 -7.04
N LEU A 165 12.88 7.26 -6.68
CA LEU A 165 11.71 6.41 -6.88
C LEU A 165 10.48 6.89 -6.10
N HIS A 166 10.67 7.54 -4.95
CA HIS A 166 9.54 8.04 -4.13
C HIS A 166 8.69 9.10 -4.85
N PHE A 167 9.27 9.87 -5.78
CA PHE A 167 8.47 10.79 -6.60
C PHE A 167 7.49 10.05 -7.52
N LEU A 168 7.91 8.92 -8.09
CA LEU A 168 7.03 8.05 -8.88
C LEU A 168 5.98 7.38 -7.99
N LEU A 169 6.38 6.90 -6.81
CA LEU A 169 5.47 6.27 -5.84
C LEU A 169 4.36 7.23 -5.41
N ILE A 170 4.69 8.47 -5.04
CA ILE A 170 3.70 9.49 -4.68
C ILE A 170 2.76 9.81 -5.86
N SER A 171 3.29 9.87 -7.09
CA SER A 171 2.47 10.11 -8.27
C SER A 171 1.42 9.02 -8.47
N ILE A 172 1.80 7.76 -8.25
CA ILE A 172 0.89 6.61 -8.31
C ILE A 172 -0.09 6.62 -7.14
N GLU A 173 0.37 6.98 -5.94
CA GLU A 173 -0.48 7.08 -4.74
C GLU A 173 -1.59 8.13 -4.91
N CYS A 174 -1.29 9.27 -5.51
CA CYS A 174 -2.31 10.26 -5.87
C CYS A 174 -3.38 9.68 -6.83
N ILE A 175 -2.96 8.84 -7.80
CA ILE A 175 -3.90 8.13 -8.69
C ILE A 175 -4.75 7.13 -7.90
N ILE A 176 -4.15 6.38 -6.97
CA ILE A 176 -4.82 5.42 -6.10
C ILE A 176 -5.91 6.12 -5.28
N LEU A 177 -5.60 7.26 -4.64
CA LEU A 177 -6.56 8.06 -3.87
C LEU A 177 -7.76 8.52 -4.72
N VAL A 178 -7.52 8.96 -5.96
CA VAL A 178 -8.61 9.34 -6.87
C VAL A 178 -9.45 8.14 -7.27
N LEU A 179 -8.82 7.00 -7.56
CA LEU A 179 -9.52 5.79 -7.98
C LEU A 179 -10.35 5.17 -6.87
N ILE A 180 -9.88 5.19 -5.62
CA ILE A 180 -10.66 4.65 -4.51
C ILE A 180 -11.92 5.47 -4.26
N VAL A 181 -11.83 6.81 -4.33
CA VAL A 181 -13.02 7.67 -4.22
C VAL A 181 -14.01 7.37 -5.35
N LYS A 182 -13.51 7.18 -6.59
CA LYS A 182 -14.37 6.80 -7.74
C LYS A 182 -14.94 5.38 -7.64
N SER A 183 -14.38 4.53 -6.79
CA SER A 183 -14.81 3.14 -6.63
C SER A 183 -16.08 3.00 -5.81
N PHE A 184 -16.48 4.03 -5.08
CA PHE A 184 -17.69 4.03 -4.27
C PHE A 184 -18.61 5.17 -4.69
N LYS A 185 -19.92 4.91 -4.65
CA LYS A 185 -20.94 5.91 -4.92
C LYS A 185 -21.99 5.86 -3.81
N GLU A 186 -22.46 7.03 -3.41
CA GLU A 186 -23.65 7.14 -2.57
C GLU A 186 -24.90 6.88 -3.42
N GLU A 187 -25.66 5.86 -3.02
CA GLU A 187 -27.06 5.66 -3.41
C GLU A 187 -28.02 6.40 -2.50
#